data_AF-A0A838JDB9-F1
#
_entry.id   AF-A0A838JDB9-F1
#
_cell.length_a   1.000
_cell.length_b   1.000
_cell.length_c   1.000
_cell.angle_alpha   90.00
_cell.angle_beta   90.00
_cell.angle_gamma   90.00
#
_symmetry.space_group_name_H-M   'P 1'
#
loop_
_entity.id
_entity.type
_entity.pdbx_description
1 polymer ?
#
loop_
_entity_poly.entity_id
_entity_poly.type
_entity_poly.pdbx_seq_one_letter_code
_entity_poly.pdbx_strand_id
1 'polypeptide(L)'
;MSSFPCYTPDIVLLTYQYDEGLEILADWWRGASMRAFTYEGRHYHLHEMRADVDWRTHAPVQKPRLPVWVVGGSKQSQLRRAARWDGAVIGGSPAELRERKAAIEALRAAAIVRPYAEAGATWWLESMWESGVTRDYDMRTRVRSGPPRIS
;
A
#
# COMPACT_ATOMS: atom_id res chain seq x y z
N MET A 1 -19.03 22.49 35.09
CA MET A 1 -18.33 21.38 34.42
C MET A 1 -19.08 21.06 33.14
N SER A 2 -18.59 21.54 32.00
CA SER A 2 -19.20 21.29 30.68
C SER A 2 -18.70 19.94 30.17
N SER A 3 -19.61 18.98 29.97
CA SER A 3 -19.31 17.71 29.32
C SER A 3 -19.19 17.95 27.81
N PHE A 4 -18.00 17.74 27.24
CA PHE A 4 -17.84 17.76 25.79
C PHE A 4 -18.47 16.48 25.22
N PRO A 5 -19.30 16.56 24.17
CA PRO A 5 -19.88 15.38 23.55
C PRO A 5 -18.75 14.51 22.98
N CYS A 6 -18.77 13.22 23.32
CA CYS A 6 -17.91 12.21 22.72
C CYS A 6 -18.25 12.11 21.22
N TYR A 7 -17.39 12.65 20.36
CA TYR A 7 -17.48 12.44 18.92
C TYR A 7 -17.02 11.02 18.62
N THR A 8 -17.95 10.17 18.19
CA THR A 8 -17.62 8.87 17.59
C THR A 8 -17.46 9.07 16.08
N PRO A 9 -16.22 9.12 15.54
CA PRO A 9 -16.03 9.28 14.12
C PRO A 9 -16.54 8.06 13.34
N ASP A 10 -17.06 8.31 12.14
CA ASP A 10 -17.26 7.26 11.15
C ASP A 10 -15.90 6.70 10.70
N ILE A 11 -15.58 5.50 11.17
CA ILE A 11 -14.30 4.85 10.91
C ILE A 11 -14.11 4.46 9.43
N VAL A 12 -15.20 4.27 8.69
CA VAL A 12 -15.15 3.97 7.26
C VAL A 12 -14.80 5.25 6.50
N LEU A 13 -15.41 6.37 6.85
CA LEU A 13 -15.05 7.66 6.27
C LEU A 13 -13.59 8.03 6.57
N LEU A 14 -13.14 7.87 7.82
CA LEU A 14 -11.73 8.09 8.19
C LEU A 14 -10.76 7.19 7.42
N THR A 15 -11.19 5.96 7.09
CA THR A 15 -10.39 5.01 6.31
C THR A 15 -10.16 5.57 4.89
N TYR A 16 -11.19 6.08 4.23
CA TYR A 16 -11.06 6.69 2.90
C TYR A 16 -10.27 7.98 2.91
N GLN A 17 -10.49 8.85 3.90
CA GLN A 17 -9.69 10.07 4.10
C GLN A 17 -8.21 9.74 4.31
N TYR A 18 -7.90 8.71 5.09
CA TYR A 18 -6.52 8.29 5.30
C TYR A 18 -5.88 7.75 4.02
N ASP A 19 -6.61 6.95 3.23
CA ASP A 19 -6.13 6.47 1.93
C ASP A 19 -5.82 7.64 0.98
N GLU A 20 -6.73 8.60 0.87
CA GLU A 20 -6.57 9.81 0.03
C GLU A 20 -5.41 10.70 0.52
N GLY A 21 -5.25 10.87 1.83
CA GLY A 21 -4.15 11.63 2.41
C GLY A 21 -2.78 11.03 2.11
N LEU A 22 -2.66 9.70 2.10
CA LEU A 22 -1.41 9.04 1.74
C LEU A 22 -1.08 9.24 0.25
N GLU A 23 -2.09 9.17 -0.63
CA GLU A 23 -1.93 9.44 -2.06
C GLU A 23 -1.41 10.86 -2.31
N ILE A 24 -2.02 11.85 -1.65
CA ILE A 24 -1.58 13.26 -1.68
C ILE A 24 -0.11 13.39 -1.31
N LEU A 25 0.32 12.80 -0.18
CA LEU A 25 1.72 12.88 0.25
C LEU A 25 2.68 12.25 -0.76
N ALA A 26 2.29 11.09 -1.30
CA ALA A 26 3.10 10.38 -2.28
C ALA A 26 3.24 11.15 -3.60
N ASP A 27 2.16 11.76 -4.08
CA ASP A 27 2.16 12.58 -5.30
C ASP A 27 2.92 13.88 -5.10
N TRP A 28 2.74 14.53 -3.97
CA TRP A 28 3.47 15.75 -3.62
C TRP A 28 4.99 15.52 -3.63
N TRP A 29 5.47 14.39 -3.08
CA TRP A 29 6.89 14.04 -3.09
C TRP A 29 7.43 13.56 -4.44
N ARG A 30 6.58 13.02 -5.32
CA ARG A 30 6.94 12.65 -6.70
C ARG A 30 7.01 13.86 -7.63
N GLY A 31 6.20 14.89 -7.37
CA GLY A 31 6.03 16.06 -8.23
C GLY A 31 7.27 16.95 -8.33
N ALA A 32 7.40 17.64 -9.47
CA ALA A 32 8.52 18.55 -9.75
C ALA A 32 8.47 19.88 -8.98
N SER A 33 7.31 20.29 -8.46
CA SER A 33 7.15 21.52 -7.68
C SER A 33 6.34 21.27 -6.42
N MET A 34 7.03 21.23 -5.27
CA MET A 34 6.42 21.17 -3.95
C MET A 34 5.63 22.45 -3.59
N ARG A 35 5.74 23.53 -4.39
CA ARG A 35 5.16 24.86 -4.14
C ARG A 35 3.85 25.15 -4.86
N ALA A 36 3.49 24.33 -5.86
CA ALA A 36 2.30 24.53 -6.69
C ALA A 36 1.47 23.24 -6.83
N PHE A 37 1.57 22.34 -5.85
CA PHE A 37 0.78 21.11 -5.86
C PHE A 37 -0.70 21.46 -5.73
N THR A 38 -1.48 20.91 -6.65
CA THR A 38 -2.94 21.00 -6.69
C THR A 38 -3.48 19.58 -6.68
N TYR A 39 -4.56 19.35 -5.95
CA TYR A 39 -5.18 18.03 -5.82
C TYR A 39 -6.69 18.17 -5.72
N GLU A 40 -7.40 17.39 -6.54
CA GLU A 40 -8.86 17.34 -6.56
C GLU A 40 -9.28 15.89 -6.29
N GLY A 41 -9.54 15.59 -5.02
CA GLY A 41 -9.99 14.28 -4.60
C GLY A 41 -11.44 14.27 -4.13
N ARG A 42 -11.82 13.22 -3.41
CA ARG A 42 -13.17 13.06 -2.89
C ARG A 42 -13.36 13.74 -1.55
N HIS A 43 -12.31 13.76 -0.73
CA HIS A 43 -12.33 14.28 0.62
C HIS A 43 -11.45 15.51 0.78
N TYR A 44 -10.43 15.68 -0.06
CA TYR A 44 -9.52 16.81 -0.02
C TYR A 44 -9.46 17.52 -1.37
N HIS A 45 -9.56 18.84 -1.31
CA HIS A 45 -9.36 19.75 -2.43
C HIS A 45 -8.27 20.74 -2.03
N LEU A 46 -7.13 20.69 -2.72
CA LEU A 46 -5.97 21.51 -2.43
C LEU A 46 -5.67 22.38 -3.65
N HIS A 47 -5.77 23.70 -3.49
CA HIS A 47 -5.37 24.68 -4.49
C HIS A 47 -4.18 25.47 -3.98
N GLU A 48 -3.08 25.49 -4.74
CA GLU A 48 -1.83 26.18 -4.40
C GLU A 48 -1.45 26.00 -2.92
N MET A 49 -0.79 24.89 -2.59
CA MET A 49 -0.18 24.75 -1.27
C MET A 49 0.99 25.74 -1.13
N ARG A 50 0.67 27.01 -0.83
CA ARG A 50 1.61 28.07 -0.48
C ARG A 50 2.09 27.79 0.93
N ALA A 51 3.08 26.92 1.03
CA ALA A 51 3.85 26.78 2.23
C ALA A 51 4.62 28.10 2.42
N ASP A 52 4.04 29.05 3.17
CA ASP A 52 4.64 30.34 3.57
C ASP A 52 5.75 30.15 4.62
N VAL A 53 6.36 28.96 4.60
CA VAL A 53 7.38 28.50 5.51
C VAL A 53 8.70 28.42 4.75
N ASP A 54 9.66 29.22 5.20
CA ASP A 54 11.02 29.36 4.67
C ASP A 54 11.91 28.10 4.85
N TRP A 55 11.38 27.03 5.45
CA TRP A 55 12.12 25.77 5.49
C TRP A 55 12.11 25.18 4.08
N ARG A 56 13.26 25.34 3.41
CA ARG A 56 13.64 24.75 2.13
C ARG A 56 12.82 23.48 1.80
N THR A 57 11.91 23.61 0.83
CA THR A 57 11.27 22.51 0.09
C THR A 57 12.35 21.67 -0.58
N HIS A 58 13.03 20.82 0.19
CA HIS A 58 13.99 19.88 -0.33
C HIS A 58 13.20 18.70 -0.87
N ALA A 59 13.24 18.53 -2.18
CA ALA A 59 12.81 17.30 -2.81
C ALA A 59 13.46 16.12 -2.06
N PRO A 60 12.71 15.06 -1.73
CA PRO A 60 13.27 13.90 -1.06
C PRO A 60 14.53 13.40 -1.76
N VAL A 61 15.57 13.12 -0.98
CA VAL A 61 16.82 12.49 -1.48
C VAL A 61 16.49 11.11 -2.06
N GLN A 62 15.59 10.37 -1.40
CA GLN A 62 15.07 9.10 -1.90
C GLN A 62 14.13 9.34 -3.08
N LYS A 63 14.35 8.63 -4.18
CA LYS A 63 13.54 8.67 -5.40
C LYS A 63 12.78 7.35 -5.59
N PRO A 64 11.58 7.38 -6.23
CA PRO A 64 10.88 8.58 -6.72
C PRO A 64 10.21 9.41 -5.62
N ARG A 65 10.05 8.85 -4.42
CA ARG A 65 9.52 9.52 -3.21
C ARG A 65 10.06 8.83 -1.96
N LEU A 66 9.78 9.38 -0.77
CA LEU A 66 10.03 8.69 0.49
C LEU A 66 9.25 7.35 0.53
N PRO A 67 9.86 6.24 1.00
CA PRO A 67 9.15 5.00 1.27
C PRO A 67 8.10 5.21 2.36
N VAL A 68 6.89 4.70 2.12
CA VAL A 68 5.76 4.77 3.04
C VAL A 68 5.47 3.39 3.59
N TRP A 69 5.43 3.30 4.91
CA TRP A 69 5.18 2.07 5.64
C TRP A 69 3.86 2.18 6.38
N VAL A 70 2.93 1.29 6.08
CA VAL A 70 1.57 1.35 6.64
C VAL A 70 1.33 0.19 7.59
N VAL A 71 0.61 0.46 8.68
CA VAL A 71 0.24 -0.58 9.65
C VAL A 71 -0.69 -1.61 9.01
N GLY A 72 -0.28 -2.88 9.04
CA GLY A 72 -1.06 -4.05 8.65
C GLY A 72 -1.53 -4.83 9.88
N GLY A 73 -2.59 -4.35 10.54
CA GLY A 73 -3.15 -5.02 11.71
C GLY A 73 -4.12 -6.14 11.36
N SER A 74 -5.04 -6.45 12.26
CA SER A 74 -6.01 -7.57 12.09
C SER A 74 -7.15 -7.27 11.11
N LYS A 75 -7.37 -6.00 10.74
CA LYS A 75 -8.47 -5.62 9.84
C LYS A 75 -8.06 -5.81 8.38
N GLN A 76 -8.95 -6.37 7.57
CA GLN A 76 -8.74 -6.53 6.12
C GLN A 76 -8.44 -5.20 5.40
N SER A 77 -9.06 -4.08 5.82
CA SER A 77 -8.76 -2.76 5.26
C SER A 77 -7.31 -2.34 5.50
N GLN A 78 -6.74 -2.67 6.66
CA GLN A 78 -5.34 -2.37 7.00
C GLN A 78 -4.38 -3.22 6.16
N LEU A 79 -4.66 -4.53 6.01
CA LEU A 79 -3.85 -5.43 5.19
C LEU A 79 -3.86 -5.02 3.71
N ARG A 80 -5.05 -4.70 3.16
CA ARG A 80 -5.20 -4.18 1.79
C ARG A 80 -4.44 -2.89 1.58
N ARG A 81 -4.53 -1.97 2.53
CA ARG A 81 -3.77 -0.72 2.46
C ARG A 81 -2.28 -0.97 2.50
N ALA A 82 -1.78 -1.72 3.48
CA ALA A 82 -0.36 -2.03 3.60
C ALA A 82 0.20 -2.74 2.36
N ALA A 83 -0.60 -3.59 1.71
CA ALA A 83 -0.22 -4.23 0.45
C ALA A 83 -0.01 -3.26 -0.71
N ARG A 84 -0.68 -2.09 -0.72
CA ARG A 84 -0.54 -1.05 -1.76
C ARG A 84 0.68 -0.15 -1.58
N TRP A 85 1.30 -0.16 -0.40
CA TRP A 85 2.43 0.70 -0.05
C TRP A 85 3.75 -0.07 0.00
N ASP A 86 4.87 0.64 0.10
CA ASP A 86 6.21 0.07 -0.05
C ASP A 86 6.52 -0.93 1.07
N GLY A 87 6.06 -0.63 2.29
CA GLY A 87 6.27 -1.46 3.46
C GLY A 87 5.01 -1.66 4.30
N ALA A 88 5.04 -2.71 5.12
CA ALA A 88 4.02 -2.98 6.10
C ALA A 88 4.62 -3.05 7.50
N VAL A 89 4.03 -2.32 8.46
CA VAL A 89 4.34 -2.46 9.87
C VAL A 89 3.37 -3.47 10.46
N ILE A 90 3.89 -4.65 10.81
CA ILE A 90 3.11 -5.74 11.39
C ILE A 90 3.67 -6.11 12.76
N GLY A 91 2.79 -6.39 13.72
CA GLY A 91 3.14 -6.82 15.07
C GLY A 91 2.40 -8.10 15.46
N GLY A 92 2.66 -8.63 16.64
CA GLY A 92 2.00 -9.82 17.20
C GLY A 92 2.96 -10.98 17.46
N SER A 93 2.40 -12.13 17.80
CA SER A 93 3.15 -13.38 17.95
C SER A 93 3.82 -13.80 16.64
N PRO A 94 4.85 -14.67 16.67
CA PRO A 94 5.48 -15.18 15.45
C PRO A 94 4.50 -15.83 14.46
N ALA A 95 3.43 -16.45 14.95
CA ALA A 95 2.39 -17.03 14.10
C ALA A 95 1.59 -15.94 13.38
N GLU A 96 1.13 -14.93 14.11
CA GLU A 96 0.39 -13.79 13.54
C GLU A 96 1.23 -12.98 12.56
N LEU A 97 2.53 -12.82 12.83
CA LEU A 97 3.46 -12.16 11.90
C LEU A 97 3.55 -12.91 10.57
N ARG A 98 3.68 -14.25 10.60
CA ARG A 98 3.70 -15.08 9.39
C ARG A 98 2.38 -14.98 8.62
N GLU A 99 1.26 -15.05 9.34
CA GLU A 99 -0.08 -14.95 8.75
C GLU A 99 -0.30 -13.58 8.07
N ARG A 100 -0.04 -12.47 8.76
CA ARG A 100 -0.22 -11.11 8.22
C ARG A 100 0.72 -10.84 7.06
N LYS A 101 1.97 -11.29 7.15
CA LYS A 101 2.91 -11.24 6.03
C LYS A 101 2.37 -12.00 4.82
N ALA A 102 1.92 -13.24 5.02
CA ALA A 102 1.38 -14.05 3.93
C ALA A 102 0.14 -13.39 3.29
N ALA A 103 -0.75 -12.80 4.09
CA ALA A 103 -1.92 -12.09 3.59
C ALA A 103 -1.55 -10.85 2.75
N ILE A 104 -0.59 -10.05 3.20
CA ILE A 104 -0.11 -8.86 2.46
C ILE A 104 0.56 -9.27 1.15
N GLU A 105 1.41 -10.30 1.17
CA GLU A 105 2.07 -10.80 -0.04
C GLU A 105 1.06 -11.42 -1.02
N ALA A 106 0.02 -12.11 -0.53
CA ALA A 106 -1.05 -12.61 -1.38
C ALA A 106 -1.81 -11.46 -2.07
N LEU A 107 -2.10 -10.37 -1.36
CA LEU A 107 -2.75 -9.19 -1.91
C LEU A 107 -1.88 -8.49 -2.97
N ARG A 108 -0.57 -8.40 -2.73
CA ARG A 108 0.41 -7.88 -3.71
C ARG A 108 0.46 -8.75 -4.96
N ALA A 109 0.59 -10.06 -4.79
CA ALA A 109 0.62 -11.01 -5.90
C ALA A 109 -0.69 -10.98 -6.71
N ALA A 110 -1.84 -10.88 -6.04
CA ALA A 110 -3.14 -10.72 -6.68
C ALA A 110 -3.22 -9.44 -7.52
N ALA A 111 -2.65 -8.33 -7.05
CA ALA A 111 -2.63 -7.06 -7.79
C ALA A 111 -1.79 -7.15 -9.08
N ILE A 112 -0.72 -7.94 -9.08
CA ILE A 112 0.12 -8.16 -10.27
C ILE A 112 -0.64 -8.94 -11.34
N VAL A 113 -1.35 -10.00 -10.95
CA VAL A 113 -2.02 -10.90 -11.92
C VAL A 113 -3.39 -10.41 -12.37
N ARG A 114 -4.04 -9.54 -11.60
CA ARG A 114 -5.41 -9.06 -11.86
C ARG A 114 -5.60 -8.48 -13.26
N PRO A 115 -4.74 -7.57 -13.77
CA PRO A 115 -4.92 -7.02 -15.12
C PRO A 115 -4.88 -8.09 -16.22
N TYR A 116 -4.08 -9.15 -16.04
CA TYR A 116 -3.99 -10.24 -17.01
C TYR A 116 -5.25 -11.11 -17.01
N ALA A 117 -5.76 -11.43 -15.81
CA ALA A 117 -7.02 -12.16 -15.70
C ALA A 117 -8.19 -11.36 -16.26
N GLU A 118 -8.25 -10.05 -16.00
CA GLU A 118 -9.27 -9.14 -16.56
C GLU A 118 -9.16 -9.04 -18.10
N ALA A 119 -7.96 -9.18 -18.66
CA ALA A 119 -7.73 -9.28 -20.10
C ALA A 119 -8.05 -10.67 -20.68
N GLY A 120 -8.52 -11.63 -19.86
CA GLY A 120 -8.93 -12.97 -20.30
C GLY A 120 -7.81 -14.02 -20.28
N ALA A 121 -6.68 -13.77 -19.61
CA ALA A 121 -5.66 -14.79 -19.44
C ALA A 121 -6.17 -15.96 -18.60
N THR A 122 -6.10 -17.18 -19.15
CA THR A 122 -6.59 -18.43 -18.51
C THR A 122 -5.46 -19.39 -18.10
N TRP A 123 -4.22 -19.05 -18.45
CA TRP A 123 -3.02 -19.84 -18.16
C TRP A 123 -1.88 -18.91 -17.71
N TRP A 124 -0.92 -19.44 -16.96
CA TRP A 124 0.26 -18.69 -16.51
C TRP A 124 1.54 -19.52 -16.72
N LEU A 125 2.67 -18.84 -16.89
CA LEU A 125 3.98 -19.45 -17.06
C LEU A 125 4.93 -18.89 -15.99
N GLU A 126 5.73 -19.76 -15.36
CA GLU A 126 6.78 -19.37 -14.42
C GLU A 126 8.15 -19.48 -15.09
N SER A 127 9.01 -18.49 -14.86
CA SER A 127 10.36 -18.41 -15.44
C SER A 127 11.37 -18.21 -14.30
N MET A 128 11.65 -19.28 -13.55
CA MET A 128 12.47 -19.26 -12.32
C MET A 128 13.97 -19.46 -12.63
N TRP A 129 14.52 -18.62 -13.50
CA TRP A 129 15.87 -18.78 -14.06
C TRP A 129 17.01 -18.36 -13.12
N GLU A 130 16.76 -17.47 -12.15
CA GLU A 130 17.80 -16.94 -11.25
C GLU A 130 17.95 -17.71 -9.93
N SER A 131 19.21 -17.83 -9.53
CA SER A 131 19.82 -18.77 -8.60
C SER A 131 19.53 -18.49 -7.12
N GLY A 132 19.02 -19.51 -6.43
CA GLY A 132 18.88 -19.57 -4.96
C GLY A 132 17.64 -20.35 -4.54
N VAL A 133 16.58 -20.26 -5.35
CA VAL A 133 15.32 -20.97 -5.13
C VAL A 133 15.50 -22.47 -5.42
N THR A 134 16.18 -22.83 -6.50
CA THR A 134 16.17 -24.20 -7.05
C THR A 134 16.80 -25.31 -6.19
N ARG A 135 17.59 -25.02 -5.15
CA ARG A 135 18.25 -26.07 -4.35
C ARG A 135 17.39 -26.63 -3.21
N ASP A 136 16.54 -25.80 -2.61
CA ASP A 136 15.65 -26.17 -1.49
C ASP A 136 14.16 -25.94 -1.78
N TYR A 137 13.81 -25.43 -2.96
CA TYR A 137 12.43 -25.11 -3.31
C TYR A 137 11.70 -26.29 -3.94
N ASP A 138 10.60 -26.70 -3.30
CA ASP A 138 9.73 -27.76 -3.82
C ASP A 138 8.89 -27.25 -5.00
N MET A 139 9.35 -27.55 -6.21
CA MET A 139 8.64 -27.24 -7.45
C MET A 139 7.21 -27.83 -7.48
N ARG A 140 6.97 -28.99 -6.86
CA ARG A 140 5.61 -29.56 -6.78
C ARG A 140 4.70 -28.68 -5.94
N THR A 141 5.21 -28.12 -4.85
CA THR A 141 4.47 -27.19 -4.01
C THR A 141 4.13 -25.90 -4.78
N ARG A 142 5.04 -25.35 -5.59
CA ARG A 142 4.73 -24.18 -6.45
C ARG A 142 3.66 -24.50 -7.48
N VAL A 143 3.77 -25.61 -8.19
CA VAL A 143 2.79 -26.05 -9.20
C VAL A 143 1.41 -26.21 -8.57
N ARG A 144 1.33 -26.91 -7.42
CA ARG A 144 0.06 -27.10 -6.70
C ARG A 144 -0.53 -25.79 -6.17
N SER A 145 0.32 -24.82 -5.84
CA SER A 145 -0.14 -23.51 -5.33
C SER A 145 -0.90 -22.69 -6.38
N GLY A 146 -0.76 -22.97 -7.67
CA GLY A 146 -1.51 -22.25 -8.69
C GLY A 146 -0.99 -20.82 -8.95
N PRO A 147 -1.68 -20.06 -9.81
CA PRO A 147 -1.43 -18.63 -9.90
C PRO A 147 -1.94 -17.95 -8.62
N PRO A 148 -1.42 -16.76 -8.26
CA PRO A 148 -2.00 -15.95 -7.21
C PRO A 148 -3.52 -15.79 -7.39
N ARG A 149 -4.28 -15.98 -6.30
CA ARG A 149 -5.74 -15.88 -6.36
C ARG A 149 -6.16 -14.41 -6.33
N ILE A 150 -7.10 -14.05 -7.20
CA ILE A 150 -7.73 -12.74 -7.22
C ILE A 150 -8.98 -12.83 -6.34
N SER A 151 -8.83 -12.51 -5.06
CA SER A 151 -9.97 -12.32 -4.13
C SER A 151 -10.15 -10.86 -3.75
#